data_AF-A0A1G2GX29-F1
#
_entry.id   AF-A0A1G2GX29-F1
#
_cell.length_a   1.000
_cell.length_b   1.000
_cell.length_c   1.000
_cell.angle_alpha   90.00
_cell.angle_beta   90.00
_cell.angle_gamma   90.00
#
_symmetry.space_group_name_H-M   'P 1'
#
loop_
_entity.id
_entity.type
_entity.pdbx_description
1 polymer ?
#
loop_
_entity_poly.entity_id
_entity_poly.type
_entity_poly.pdbx_seq_one_letter_code
_entity_poly.pdbx_strand_id
1 'polypeptide(L)'
;MKNIIIVTSIAVFMVGVLLWGKAGRTSPAESAALATGSTAATIADSIPPYDFGSVSMLKGSVEHEFAITNTTAVDLAVTKVETSCMCTRAVLQLPDGKEIGPFGMPGHGFAPTLDAIIRPGENFIVRVIFDPAAHGPAGIGRIERAVTLGTSKGPITMQFSATVTP
;
A
#
# COMPACT_ATOMS: atom_id res chain seq x y z
N MET A 1 55.11 -2.90 46.16
CA MET A 1 53.86 -2.14 45.97
C MET A 1 53.77 -1.51 44.57
N LYS A 2 54.01 -2.29 43.51
CA LYS A 2 53.90 -1.80 42.11
C LYS A 2 53.28 -2.84 41.15
N ASN A 3 52.99 -4.04 41.67
CA ASN A 3 52.51 -5.19 40.90
C ASN A 3 51.02 -5.49 41.17
N ILE A 4 50.40 -4.80 42.15
CA ILE A 4 48.98 -4.95 42.51
C ILE A 4 48.08 -4.03 41.67
N ILE A 5 48.64 -2.96 41.08
CA ILE A 5 47.89 -1.97 40.28
C ILE A 5 47.69 -2.44 38.83
N ILE A 6 48.46 -3.41 38.33
CA ILE A 6 48.37 -3.91 36.95
C ILE A 6 47.31 -5.03 36.83
N VAL A 7 47.05 -5.77 37.90
CA VAL A 7 46.10 -6.91 37.90
C VAL A 7 44.64 -6.44 37.96
N THR A 8 44.35 -5.29 38.58
CA THR A 8 43.01 -4.71 38.62
C THR A 8 42.58 -4.08 37.28
N SER A 9 43.52 -3.67 36.43
CA SER A 9 43.25 -3.07 35.11
C SER A 9 42.83 -4.09 34.06
N ILE A 10 43.27 -5.35 34.18
CA ILE A 10 42.96 -6.43 33.24
C ILE A 10 41.59 -7.06 33.58
N ALA A 11 41.23 -7.10 34.87
CA ALA A 11 39.93 -7.64 35.32
C ALA A 11 38.73 -6.76 34.92
N VAL A 12 38.89 -5.44 34.88
CA VAL A 12 37.81 -4.52 34.43
C VAL A 12 37.64 -4.55 32.91
N PHE A 13 38.70 -4.85 32.15
CA PHE A 13 38.61 -4.95 30.69
C PHE A 13 37.95 -6.25 30.20
N MET A 14 38.07 -7.36 30.95
CA MET A 14 37.39 -8.62 30.60
C MET A 14 35.89 -8.66 30.95
N VAL A 15 35.42 -7.89 31.94
CA VAL A 15 33.99 -7.82 32.27
C VAL A 15 33.22 -6.93 31.28
N GLY A 16 33.86 -5.90 30.71
CA GLY A 16 33.27 -5.04 29.68
C GLY A 16 33.07 -5.73 28.32
N VAL A 17 33.88 -6.73 27.99
CA VAL A 17 33.79 -7.47 26.71
C VAL A 17 32.76 -8.60 26.77
N LEU A 18 32.44 -9.13 27.96
CA LEU A 18 31.44 -10.21 28.12
C LEU A 18 29.98 -9.72 28.22
N LEU A 19 29.74 -8.41 28.31
CA LEU A 19 28.39 -7.82 28.28
C LEU A 19 28.01 -7.17 26.94
N TRP A 20 28.90 -7.17 25.94
CA TRP A 20 28.59 -6.67 24.59
C TRP A 20 28.10 -7.74 23.61
N GLY A 21 28.10 -9.02 24.02
CA GLY A 21 27.73 -10.17 23.18
C GLY A 21 26.24 -10.57 23.17
N LYS A 22 25.32 -9.70 23.61
CA LYS A 22 23.87 -10.01 23.65
C LYS A 22 22.96 -8.92 23.06
N ALA A 23 23.44 -8.16 22.08
CA ALA A 23 22.61 -7.30 21.24
C ALA A 23 22.85 -7.67 19.77
N GLY A 24 22.26 -8.78 19.33
CA GLY A 24 22.50 -9.32 17.99
C GLY A 24 21.63 -10.52 17.67
N ARG A 25 20.34 -10.46 18.03
CA ARG A 25 19.29 -11.31 17.48
C ARG A 25 18.09 -10.41 17.20
N THR A 26 18.24 -9.55 16.20
CA THR A 26 17.08 -9.06 15.46
C THR A 26 16.51 -10.27 14.73
N SER A 27 15.39 -10.77 15.25
CA SER A 27 14.54 -11.72 14.57
C SER A 27 14.27 -11.23 13.14
N PRO A 28 14.33 -12.07 12.11
CA PRO A 28 13.81 -11.73 10.79
C PRO A 28 12.28 -11.80 10.87
N ALA A 29 11.69 -10.81 11.53
CA ALA A 29 10.26 -10.49 11.49
C ALA A 29 10.12 -9.03 11.04
N GLU A 30 10.91 -8.67 10.02
CA GLU A 30 10.82 -7.40 9.31
C GLU A 30 10.96 -7.74 7.83
N SER A 31 9.91 -8.34 7.26
CA SER A 31 9.68 -8.46 5.83
C SER A 31 8.23 -8.89 5.57
N ALA A 32 7.32 -8.05 6.02
CA ALA A 32 6.10 -7.77 5.26
C ALA A 32 6.00 -6.24 5.15
N ALA A 33 7.07 -5.60 4.69
CA ALA A 33 6.90 -4.30 4.06
C ALA A 33 6.07 -4.58 2.80
N LEU A 34 4.78 -4.28 2.85
CA LEU A 34 4.02 -4.10 1.62
C LEU A 34 4.81 -3.12 0.78
N ALA A 35 5.06 -3.47 -0.48
CA ALA A 35 5.65 -2.55 -1.42
C ALA A 35 4.59 -1.46 -1.73
N THR A 36 4.45 -0.49 -0.84
CA THR A 36 3.54 0.64 -1.03
C THR A 36 4.19 1.60 -2.01
N GLY A 37 3.82 1.49 -3.28
CA GLY A 37 4.10 2.52 -4.28
C GLY A 37 3.11 3.67 -4.16
N SER A 38 3.47 4.84 -4.71
CA SER A 38 2.52 5.92 -4.93
C SER A 38 2.67 6.53 -6.33
N THR A 39 1.55 6.87 -6.96
CA THR A 39 1.49 7.58 -8.24
C THR A 39 0.69 8.85 -8.06
N ALA A 40 1.24 10.00 -8.45
CA ALA A 40 0.52 11.27 -8.48
C ALA A 40 -0.10 11.53 -9.87
N ALA A 41 -1.35 11.99 -9.91
CA ALA A 41 -2.04 12.37 -11.15
C ALA A 41 -3.06 13.49 -10.91
N THR A 42 -3.50 14.14 -11.99
CA THR A 42 -4.58 15.15 -11.94
C THR A 42 -5.83 14.65 -12.66
N ILE A 43 -6.99 15.18 -12.31
CA ILE A 43 -8.27 14.78 -12.93
C ILE A 43 -8.31 15.09 -14.44
N ALA A 44 -7.48 16.01 -14.93
CA ALA A 44 -7.38 16.36 -16.35
C ALA A 44 -6.45 15.44 -17.15
N ASP A 45 -5.62 14.65 -16.47
CA ASP A 45 -4.61 13.78 -17.09
C ASP A 45 -5.03 12.31 -17.05
N SER A 46 -4.51 11.50 -17.98
CA SER A 46 -4.58 10.04 -17.83
C SER A 46 -3.72 9.62 -16.64
N ILE A 47 -4.30 8.93 -15.66
CA ILE A 47 -3.54 8.37 -14.53
C ILE A 47 -2.60 7.27 -15.07
N PRO A 48 -1.28 7.37 -14.85
CA PRO A 48 -0.35 6.34 -15.29
C PRO A 48 -0.68 4.98 -14.68
N PRO A 49 -0.63 3.88 -15.45
CA PRO A 49 -0.81 2.55 -14.89
C PRO A 49 0.36 2.20 -13.96
N TYR A 50 0.08 1.44 -12.92
CA TYR A 50 1.09 0.94 -11.99
C TYR A 50 1.44 -0.53 -12.29
N ASP A 51 2.71 -0.91 -12.25
CA ASP A 51 3.13 -2.31 -12.36
C ASP A 51 3.71 -2.77 -11.03
N PHE A 52 3.03 -3.73 -10.38
CA PHE A 52 3.56 -4.40 -9.19
C PHE A 52 4.77 -5.29 -9.51
N GLY A 53 5.01 -5.59 -10.80
CA GLY A 53 6.04 -6.52 -11.22
C GLY A 53 5.70 -7.94 -10.80
N SER A 54 6.67 -8.66 -10.25
CA SER A 54 6.48 -10.03 -9.77
C SER A 54 5.92 -10.06 -8.35
N VAL A 55 4.75 -10.66 -8.16
CA VAL A 55 4.07 -10.78 -6.88
C VAL A 55 3.89 -12.26 -6.55
N SER A 56 4.40 -12.72 -5.42
CA SER A 56 4.18 -14.10 -4.96
C SER A 56 2.85 -14.21 -4.22
N MET A 57 2.05 -15.21 -4.57
CA MET A 57 0.78 -15.47 -3.90
C MET A 57 0.93 -15.90 -2.44
N LEU A 58 2.14 -16.29 -2.01
CA LEU A 58 2.43 -16.66 -0.62
C LEU A 58 2.76 -15.47 0.28
N LYS A 59 2.99 -14.28 -0.30
CA LYS A 59 3.44 -13.08 0.45
C LYS A 59 2.30 -12.17 0.90
N GLY A 60 1.05 -12.59 0.70
CA GLY A 60 -0.13 -11.81 1.06
C GLY A 60 -0.47 -10.73 0.03
N SER A 61 -1.35 -9.81 0.42
CA SER A 61 -1.80 -8.72 -0.45
C SER A 61 -0.69 -7.69 -0.69
N VAL A 62 -0.73 -7.08 -1.87
CA VAL A 62 0.09 -5.91 -2.22
C VAL A 62 -0.82 -4.70 -2.41
N GLU A 63 -0.28 -3.50 -2.22
CA GLU A 63 -1.06 -2.27 -2.32
C GLU A 63 -0.31 -1.15 -3.02
N HIS A 64 -1.06 -0.23 -3.62
CA HIS A 64 -0.52 0.97 -4.26
C HIS A 64 -1.46 2.14 -4.07
N GLU A 65 -0.92 3.33 -3.85
CA GLU A 65 -1.69 4.54 -3.61
C GLU A 65 -1.65 5.48 -4.82
N PHE A 66 -2.79 5.68 -5.47
CA PHE A 66 -2.95 6.75 -6.45
C PHE A 66 -3.33 8.03 -5.73
N ALA A 67 -2.39 8.98 -5.63
CA ALA A 67 -2.64 10.34 -5.17
C ALA A 67 -3.19 11.17 -6.32
N ILE A 68 -4.40 11.69 -6.17
CA ILE A 68 -5.11 12.41 -7.23
C ILE A 68 -5.43 13.83 -6.74
N THR A 69 -5.13 14.82 -7.57
CA THR A 69 -5.48 16.23 -7.31
C THR A 69 -6.68 16.65 -8.14
N ASN A 70 -7.69 17.28 -7.51
CA ASN A 70 -8.76 17.94 -8.24
C ASN A 70 -8.26 19.25 -8.87
N THR A 71 -7.79 19.20 -10.11
CA THR A 71 -7.33 20.38 -10.87
C THR A 71 -8.45 21.15 -11.55
N THR A 72 -9.70 20.74 -11.37
CA THR A 72 -10.85 21.46 -11.93
C THR A 72 -11.18 22.68 -11.06
N ALA A 73 -11.84 23.68 -11.65
CA ALA A 73 -12.26 24.89 -10.93
C ALA A 73 -13.53 24.69 -10.08
N VAL A 74 -14.06 23.47 -9.98
CA VAL A 74 -15.29 23.16 -9.25
C VAL A 74 -15.13 21.94 -8.35
N ASP A 75 -16.05 21.78 -7.41
CA ASP A 75 -16.14 20.61 -6.56
C ASP A 75 -16.34 19.33 -7.40
N LEU A 76 -15.54 18.32 -7.09
CA LEU A 76 -15.67 16.98 -7.65
C LEU A 76 -16.45 16.11 -6.65
N ALA A 77 -17.64 15.68 -7.04
CA ALA A 77 -18.38 14.69 -6.28
C ALA A 77 -17.93 13.29 -6.73
N VAL A 78 -17.44 12.48 -5.81
CA VAL A 78 -17.17 11.05 -6.02
C VAL A 78 -18.36 10.27 -5.44
N THR A 79 -19.10 9.60 -6.31
CA THR A 79 -20.36 8.92 -5.97
C THR A 79 -20.23 7.40 -6.00
N LYS A 80 -19.15 6.89 -6.59
CA LYS A 80 -18.95 5.46 -6.77
C LYS A 80 -17.47 5.10 -6.78
N VAL A 81 -17.11 3.97 -6.20
CA VAL A 81 -15.78 3.33 -6.32
C VAL A 81 -16.03 1.85 -6.58
N GLU A 82 -15.46 1.31 -7.66
CA GLU A 82 -15.63 -0.10 -8.04
C GLU A 82 -14.31 -0.70 -8.53
N THR A 83 -14.14 -2.00 -8.31
CA THR A 83 -12.97 -2.74 -8.80
C THR A 83 -13.37 -3.69 -9.93
N SER A 84 -12.45 -3.96 -10.84
CA SER A 84 -12.69 -4.85 -12.00
C SER A 84 -12.67 -6.34 -11.64
N CYS A 85 -12.24 -6.71 -10.44
CA CYS A 85 -12.07 -8.09 -9.97
C CYS A 85 -12.37 -8.18 -8.47
N MET A 86 -13.01 -9.26 -8.02
CA MET A 86 -13.19 -9.53 -6.58
C MET A 86 -11.85 -9.72 -5.84
N CYS A 87 -10.77 -10.02 -6.56
CA CYS A 87 -9.40 -10.09 -6.07
C CYS A 87 -8.79 -8.70 -5.75
N THR A 88 -9.52 -7.62 -6.00
CA THR A 88 -9.08 -6.24 -5.76
C THR A 88 -10.07 -5.52 -4.87
N ARG A 89 -9.54 -4.83 -3.85
CA ARG A 89 -10.26 -3.89 -2.99
C ARG A 89 -9.71 -2.47 -3.19
N ALA A 90 -10.54 -1.46 -2.94
CA ALA A 90 -10.12 -0.07 -3.00
C ALA A 90 -10.55 0.68 -1.73
N VAL A 91 -9.70 1.56 -1.21
CA VAL A 91 -10.01 2.47 -0.11
C VAL A 91 -9.80 3.90 -0.58
N LEU A 92 -10.81 4.75 -0.38
CA LEU A 92 -10.74 6.17 -0.67
C LEU A 92 -10.34 6.91 0.61
N GLN A 93 -9.22 7.60 0.61
CA GLN A 93 -8.81 8.50 1.67
C GLN A 93 -9.03 9.95 1.23
N LEU A 94 -9.85 10.67 1.99
CA LEU A 94 -10.20 12.07 1.74
C LEU A 94 -9.09 13.03 2.19
N PRO A 95 -9.14 14.32 1.78
CA PRO A 95 -8.13 15.31 2.15
C PRO A 95 -7.96 15.51 3.67
N ASP A 96 -9.00 15.23 4.45
CA ASP A 96 -8.99 15.28 5.92
C ASP A 96 -8.41 14.00 6.58
N GLY A 97 -7.96 13.03 5.76
CA GLY A 97 -7.44 11.74 6.19
C GLY A 97 -8.51 10.69 6.47
N LYS A 98 -9.81 11.01 6.33
CA LYS A 98 -10.88 10.03 6.53
C LYS A 98 -10.83 8.97 5.43
N GLU A 99 -10.83 7.71 5.84
CA GLU A 99 -10.92 6.56 4.92
C GLU A 99 -12.37 6.09 4.76
N ILE A 100 -12.74 5.76 3.52
CA ILE A 100 -14.03 5.19 3.14
C ILE A 100 -13.76 3.93 2.31
N GLY A 101 -14.40 2.81 2.67
CA GLY A 101 -14.18 1.52 2.03
C GLY A 101 -14.09 0.38 3.05
N PRO A 102 -13.57 -0.79 2.63
CA PRO A 102 -13.13 -1.09 1.27
C PRO A 102 -14.30 -1.24 0.30
N PHE A 103 -14.08 -0.81 -0.94
CA PHE A 103 -14.94 -1.07 -2.09
C PHE A 103 -14.42 -2.28 -2.87
N GLY A 104 -15.30 -2.97 -3.60
CA GLY A 104 -14.97 -4.18 -4.35
C GLY A 104 -15.71 -4.24 -5.69
N MET A 105 -15.72 -5.45 -6.29
CA MET A 105 -16.42 -5.69 -7.54
C MET A 105 -17.94 -5.60 -7.32
N PRO A 106 -18.69 -4.97 -8.25
CA PRO A 106 -20.15 -4.94 -8.19
C PRO A 106 -20.75 -6.35 -8.11
N GLY A 107 -21.74 -6.52 -7.23
CA GLY A 107 -22.40 -7.81 -7.00
C GLY A 107 -21.60 -8.81 -6.16
N HIS A 108 -20.38 -8.49 -5.72
CA HIS A 108 -19.51 -9.37 -4.93
C HIS A 108 -19.24 -8.81 -3.53
N GLY A 109 -20.32 -8.56 -2.78
CA GLY A 109 -20.27 -8.12 -1.38
C GLY A 109 -21.01 -6.82 -1.12
N PHE A 110 -20.79 -6.27 0.07
CA PHE A 110 -21.35 -4.99 0.50
C PHE A 110 -20.50 -3.83 -0.06
N ALA A 111 -21.17 -2.81 -0.59
CA ALA A 111 -20.55 -1.54 -0.96
C ALA A 111 -20.96 -0.47 0.06
N PRO A 112 -20.01 0.21 0.73
CA PRO A 112 -20.34 1.34 1.59
C PRO A 112 -21.07 2.45 0.83
N THR A 113 -21.90 3.22 1.53
CA THR A 113 -22.44 4.47 1.00
C THR A 113 -21.31 5.46 0.79
N LEU A 114 -21.27 6.08 -0.39
CA LEU A 114 -20.24 7.04 -0.76
C LEU A 114 -20.89 8.34 -1.21
N ASP A 115 -20.54 9.41 -0.50
CA ASP A 115 -20.84 10.79 -0.88
C ASP A 115 -19.65 11.65 -0.43
N ALA A 116 -18.69 11.80 -1.32
CA ALA A 116 -17.45 12.51 -1.05
C ALA A 116 -17.31 13.71 -2.00
N ILE A 117 -17.03 14.87 -1.43
CA ILE A 117 -16.75 16.10 -2.18
C ILE A 117 -15.26 16.42 -2.03
N ILE A 118 -14.57 16.54 -3.16
CA ILE A 118 -13.17 16.99 -3.26
C ILE A 118 -13.16 18.39 -3.85
N ARG A 119 -12.68 19.38 -3.11
CA ARG A 119 -12.67 20.78 -3.57
C ARG A 119 -11.55 21.03 -4.59
N PRO A 120 -11.63 22.12 -5.38
CA PRO A 120 -10.53 22.54 -6.24
C PRO A 120 -9.19 22.61 -5.49
N GLY A 121 -8.17 21.98 -6.06
CA GLY A 121 -6.80 21.93 -5.53
C GLY A 121 -6.57 20.91 -4.41
N GLU A 122 -7.60 20.23 -3.92
CA GLU A 122 -7.42 19.20 -2.89
C GLU A 122 -6.87 17.89 -3.47
N ASN A 123 -6.07 17.22 -2.63
CA ASN A 123 -5.52 15.90 -2.90
C ASN A 123 -6.30 14.85 -2.14
N PHE A 124 -6.58 13.73 -2.80
CA PHE A 124 -7.15 12.54 -2.18
C PHE A 124 -6.40 11.31 -2.66
N ILE A 125 -6.50 10.21 -1.92
CA ILE A 125 -5.80 8.96 -2.25
C ILE A 125 -6.81 7.86 -2.54
N VAL A 126 -6.54 7.09 -3.59
CA VAL A 126 -7.18 5.80 -3.84
C VAL A 126 -6.13 4.71 -3.62
N ARG A 127 -6.24 4.01 -2.50
CA ARG A 127 -5.41 2.85 -2.21
C ARG A 127 -6.02 1.61 -2.82
N VAL A 128 -5.33 1.01 -3.78
CA VAL A 128 -5.71 -0.27 -4.40
C VAL A 128 -5.01 -1.40 -3.67
N ILE A 129 -5.76 -2.44 -3.31
CA ILE A 129 -5.26 -3.60 -2.57
C ILE A 129 -5.56 -4.84 -3.41
N PHE A 130 -4.53 -5.55 -3.82
CA PHE A 130 -4.63 -6.74 -4.64
C PHE A 130 -4.28 -7.99 -3.82
N ASP A 131 -5.18 -8.97 -3.84
CA ASP A 131 -4.95 -10.30 -3.28
C ASP A 131 -4.51 -11.28 -4.39
N PRO A 132 -3.21 -11.60 -4.51
CA PRO A 132 -2.70 -12.53 -5.51
C PRO A 132 -3.13 -13.98 -5.26
N ALA A 133 -3.62 -14.33 -4.06
CA ALA A 133 -4.02 -15.68 -3.70
C ALA A 133 -5.51 -15.96 -3.97
N ALA A 134 -6.31 -14.95 -4.33
CA ALA A 134 -7.77 -15.05 -4.43
C ALA A 134 -8.30 -16.15 -5.36
N HIS A 135 -7.50 -16.59 -6.34
CA HIS A 135 -7.86 -17.64 -7.31
C HIS A 135 -7.01 -18.92 -7.18
N GLY A 136 -6.17 -19.03 -6.15
CA GLY A 136 -5.22 -20.13 -6.02
C GLY A 136 -4.33 -20.29 -7.27
N PRO A 137 -3.83 -21.50 -7.57
CA PRO A 137 -2.93 -21.73 -8.72
C PRO A 137 -3.48 -21.30 -10.08
N ALA A 138 -4.80 -21.21 -10.24
CA ALA A 138 -5.43 -20.72 -11.46
C ALA A 138 -5.22 -19.20 -11.69
N GLY A 139 -4.80 -18.46 -10.66
CA GLY A 139 -4.48 -17.04 -10.72
C GLY A 139 -3.02 -16.72 -11.07
N ILE A 140 -2.16 -17.73 -11.30
CA ILE A 140 -0.75 -17.53 -11.67
C ILE A 140 -0.63 -16.97 -13.09
N GLY A 141 0.30 -16.05 -13.31
CA GLY A 141 0.56 -15.41 -14.59
C GLY A 141 0.30 -13.91 -14.60
N ARG A 142 0.34 -13.31 -15.79
CA ARG A 142 0.15 -11.87 -15.95
C ARG A 142 -1.33 -11.51 -15.78
N ILE A 143 -1.59 -10.48 -14.97
CA ILE A 143 -2.91 -9.92 -14.74
C ILE A 143 -2.91 -8.41 -14.99
N GLU A 144 -4.08 -7.90 -15.33
CA GLU A 144 -4.38 -6.46 -15.40
C GLU A 144 -5.70 -6.22 -14.70
N ARG A 145 -5.76 -5.19 -13.87
CA ARG A 145 -6.94 -4.83 -13.07
C ARG A 145 -7.14 -3.34 -13.08
N ALA A 146 -8.35 -2.92 -12.77
CA ALA A 146 -8.71 -1.53 -12.68
C ALA A 146 -9.55 -1.23 -11.44
N VAL A 147 -9.42 0.01 -10.98
CA VAL A 147 -10.33 0.64 -10.03
C VAL A 147 -10.91 1.88 -10.72
N THR A 148 -12.23 2.01 -10.68
CA THR A 148 -12.95 3.10 -11.35
C THR A 148 -13.72 3.91 -10.33
N LEU A 149 -13.49 5.22 -10.33
CA LEU A 149 -14.32 6.19 -9.62
C LEU A 149 -15.42 6.69 -10.54
N GLY A 150 -16.67 6.67 -10.08
CA GLY A 150 -17.74 7.45 -10.68
C GLY A 150 -17.74 8.85 -10.09
N THR A 151 -17.58 9.87 -10.92
CA THR A 151 -17.55 11.27 -10.47
C THR A 151 -18.53 12.16 -11.23
N SER A 152 -18.80 13.35 -10.70
CA SER A 152 -19.58 14.40 -11.38
C SER A 152 -18.96 14.89 -12.70
N LYS A 153 -17.68 14.57 -12.97
CA LYS A 153 -16.96 14.91 -14.22
C LYS A 153 -16.72 13.73 -15.15
N GLY A 154 -17.31 12.57 -14.83
CA GLY A 154 -17.11 11.32 -15.57
C GLY A 154 -16.27 10.31 -14.81
N PRO A 155 -16.05 9.12 -15.39
CA PRO A 155 -15.28 8.08 -14.74
C PRO A 155 -13.79 8.41 -14.70
N ILE A 156 -13.13 8.12 -13.58
CA ILE A 156 -11.68 8.16 -13.44
C ILE A 156 -11.21 6.73 -13.21
N THR A 157 -10.35 6.21 -14.08
CA THR A 157 -9.88 4.82 -14.04
C THR A 157 -8.41 4.76 -13.69
N MET A 158 -8.08 3.98 -12.67
CA MET A 158 -6.70 3.63 -12.29
C MET A 158 -6.47 2.18 -12.67
N GLN A 159 -5.37 1.90 -13.36
CA GLN A 159 -5.03 0.56 -13.81
C GLN A 159 -3.76 0.07 -13.11
N PHE A 160 -3.68 -1.23 -12.87
CA PHE A 160 -2.44 -1.86 -12.50
C PHE A 160 -2.25 -3.22 -13.17
N SER A 161 -0.99 -3.63 -13.30
CA SER A 161 -0.59 -4.98 -13.69
C SER A 161 0.23 -5.68 -12.60
N ALA A 162 0.26 -7.00 -12.66
CA ALA A 162 1.21 -7.81 -11.92
C ALA A 162 1.48 -9.12 -12.68
N THR A 163 2.61 -9.76 -12.38
CA THR A 163 2.87 -11.16 -12.71
C THR A 163 2.78 -11.97 -11.42
N VAL A 164 1.69 -12.71 -11.25
CA VAL A 164 1.48 -13.56 -10.08
C VAL A 164 2.35 -14.80 -10.20
N THR A 165 3.09 -15.09 -9.15
CA THR A 165 3.99 -16.24 -9.04
C THR A 165 3.58 -17.13 -7.87
N PRO A 166 3.98 -18.41 -7.89
CA PRO A 166 3.77 -19.31 -6.76
C PRO A 166 4.28 -18.80 -5.42
#